data_AF-A0A962PDS0-F1
#
_entry.id   AF-A0A962PDS0-F1
#
_cell.length_a   1.000
_cell.length_b   1.000
_cell.length_c   1.000
_cell.angle_alpha   90.00
_cell.angle_beta   90.00
_cell.angle_gamma   90.00
#
_symmetry.space_group_name_H-M   'P 1'
#
loop_
_entity.id
_entity.type
_entity.pdbx_description
1 polymer ?
#
loop_
_entity_poly.entity_id
_entity_poly.type
_entity_poly.pdbx_seq_one_letter_code
_entity_poly.pdbx_strand_id
1 'polypeptide(L)'
;MNTLSRLDDTTIAAVATAPGRGGIGIVRISGARAASIGAAITGLARLQPRHAHLASFRDENGAAVDSGIALYFPGPNSFTGEDVVELQGHGGPVVLDLLLRLACKLGARQARAGEFSHRAYLNDKIDLAQAEAIADLINSATEQAAINATRSLQGEFSRKITALIDSVT
;
A
#
# COMPACT_ATOMS: atom_id res chain seq x y z
N MET A 1 15.06 -12.76 24.75
CA MET A 1 15.32 -11.81 23.65
C MET A 1 14.02 -11.69 22.85
N ASN A 2 13.47 -10.47 22.79
CA ASN A 2 12.05 -10.20 22.55
C ASN A 2 11.64 -10.51 21.09
N THR A 3 10.74 -11.48 20.90
CA THR A 3 10.17 -11.92 19.61
C THR A 3 8.95 -11.10 19.20
N LEU A 4 9.00 -9.77 19.36
CA LEU A 4 8.18 -8.89 18.53
C LEU A 4 8.91 -8.77 17.20
N SER A 5 8.66 -9.76 16.33
CA SER A 5 9.36 -9.96 15.07
C SER A 5 9.35 -8.66 14.28
N ARG A 6 10.54 -8.08 14.09
CA ARG A 6 10.82 -7.21 12.96
C ARG A 6 10.17 -7.88 11.74
N LEU A 7 9.20 -7.23 11.10
CA LEU A 7 8.77 -7.69 9.78
C LEU A 7 10.05 -7.84 8.94
N ASP A 8 10.12 -8.89 8.14
CA ASP A 8 11.26 -9.07 7.26
C ASP A 8 11.43 -7.81 6.40
N ASP A 9 12.65 -7.29 6.26
CA ASP A 9 12.97 -6.10 5.43
C ASP A 9 12.74 -6.36 3.91
N THR A 10 11.91 -7.36 3.59
CA THR A 10 11.52 -7.73 2.25
C THR A 10 10.55 -6.71 1.68
N THR A 11 10.66 -6.51 0.37
CA THR A 11 9.68 -5.73 -0.37
C THR A 11 8.44 -6.59 -0.60
N ILE A 12 7.26 -6.08 -0.29
CA ILE A 12 5.99 -6.78 -0.45
C ILE A 12 5.16 -6.21 -1.59
N ALA A 13 4.31 -7.03 -2.19
CA ALA A 13 3.37 -6.63 -3.21
C ALA A 13 1.99 -7.30 -3.01
N ALA A 14 0.92 -6.60 -3.36
CA ALA A 14 -0.44 -7.17 -3.40
C ALA A 14 -1.35 -6.38 -4.35
N VAL A 15 -2.44 -7.02 -4.79
CA VAL A 15 -3.57 -6.30 -5.37
C VAL A 15 -4.27 -5.51 -4.25
N ALA A 16 -4.36 -4.20 -4.40
CA ALA A 16 -4.87 -3.27 -3.39
C ALA A 16 -6.34 -2.86 -3.62
N THR A 17 -6.92 -3.22 -4.77
CA THR A 17 -8.33 -3.01 -5.10
C THR A 17 -9.17 -4.23 -4.78
N ALA A 18 -10.48 -4.04 -4.58
CA ALA A 18 -11.42 -5.13 -4.35
C ALA A 18 -11.37 -6.19 -5.46
N PRO A 19 -11.56 -7.48 -5.15
CA PRO A 19 -11.61 -8.53 -6.14
C PRO A 19 -12.82 -8.35 -7.06
N GLY A 20 -12.66 -8.70 -8.34
CA GLY A 20 -13.71 -8.61 -9.35
C GLY A 20 -13.23 -7.95 -10.64
N ARG A 21 -14.17 -7.55 -11.48
CA ARG A 21 -13.90 -6.80 -12.71
C ARG A 21 -14.19 -5.33 -12.46
N GLY A 22 -13.21 -4.48 -12.70
CA GLY A 22 -13.34 -3.02 -12.63
C GLY A 22 -12.65 -2.34 -13.80
N GLY A 23 -12.91 -1.05 -14.01
CA GLY A 23 -12.18 -0.27 -15.01
C GLY A 23 -10.68 -0.18 -14.70
N ILE A 24 -10.34 -0.05 -13.41
CA ILE A 24 -8.97 0.06 -12.91
C ILE A 24 -8.76 -0.94 -11.78
N GLY A 25 -7.55 -1.48 -11.69
CA GLY A 25 -7.07 -2.22 -10.53
C GLY A 25 -5.65 -1.78 -10.16
N ILE A 26 -5.31 -1.93 -8.88
CA ILE A 26 -4.03 -1.43 -8.36
C ILE A 26 -3.22 -2.60 -7.81
N VAL A 27 -1.97 -2.74 -8.27
CA VAL A 27 -0.94 -3.54 -7.59
C VAL A 27 -0.04 -2.58 -6.83
N ARG A 28 -0.02 -2.72 -5.50
CA ARG A 28 0.80 -1.90 -4.60
C ARG A 28 2.03 -2.68 -4.19
N ILE A 29 3.19 -2.02 -4.19
CA ILE A 29 4.50 -2.55 -3.82
C ILE A 29 5.07 -1.65 -2.71
N SER A 30 5.58 -2.22 -1.61
CA SER A 30 6.16 -1.47 -0.48
C SER A 30 7.47 -2.10 -0.03
N GLY A 31 8.49 -1.28 0.24
CA GLY A 31 9.78 -1.70 0.80
C GLY A 31 10.97 -1.19 -0.02
N ALA A 32 12.19 -1.52 0.44
CA ALA A 32 13.44 -0.96 -0.08
C ALA A 32 13.66 -1.10 -1.60
N ARG A 33 13.01 -2.09 -2.24
CA ARG A 33 13.14 -2.32 -3.69
C ARG A 33 11.94 -1.83 -4.51
N ALA A 34 10.92 -1.23 -3.88
CA ALA A 34 9.69 -0.81 -4.57
C ALA A 34 9.98 0.10 -5.77
N ALA A 35 10.83 1.13 -5.59
CA ALA A 35 11.22 2.05 -6.68
C ALA A 35 11.90 1.32 -7.84
N SER A 36 12.84 0.42 -7.55
CA SER A 36 13.57 -0.35 -8.57
C SER A 36 12.66 -1.32 -9.35
N ILE A 37 11.73 -1.98 -8.66
CA ILE A 37 10.74 -2.87 -9.28
C ILE A 37 9.80 -2.06 -10.17
N GLY A 38 9.29 -0.92 -9.68
CA GLY A 38 8.44 -0.03 -10.46
C GLY A 38 9.12 0.49 -11.73
N ALA A 39 10.38 0.91 -11.61
CA ALA A 39 11.20 1.34 -12.75
C ALA A 39 11.37 0.22 -13.79
N ALA A 40 11.70 -1.00 -13.34
CA ALA A 40 11.85 -2.15 -14.22
C ALA A 40 10.55 -2.49 -14.97
N ILE A 41 9.42 -2.54 -14.27
CA ILE A 41 8.11 -2.88 -14.88
C ILE A 41 7.68 -1.81 -15.90
N THR A 42 7.90 -0.54 -15.59
CA THR A 42 7.50 0.59 -16.47
C THR A 42 8.48 0.85 -17.61
N GLY A 43 9.70 0.28 -17.55
CA GLY A 43 10.80 0.59 -18.46
C GLY A 43 11.35 2.01 -18.31
N LEU A 44 10.99 2.72 -17.23
CA LEU A 44 11.48 4.07 -16.95
C LEU A 44 12.77 4.00 -16.14
N ALA A 45 13.75 4.85 -16.47
CA ALA A 45 15.01 4.92 -15.72
C ALA A 45 14.79 5.28 -14.24
N ARG A 46 13.77 6.11 -13.95
CA ARG A 46 13.33 6.44 -12.59
C ARG A 46 11.87 6.91 -12.61
N LEU A 47 11.16 6.63 -11.52
CA LEU A 47 9.85 7.21 -11.24
C LEU A 47 10.03 8.51 -10.45
N GLN A 48 9.38 9.58 -10.88
CA GLN A 48 9.39 10.83 -10.12
C GLN A 48 8.42 10.71 -8.94
N PRO A 49 8.83 11.12 -7.71
CA PRO A 49 7.95 11.12 -6.56
C PRO A 49 6.64 11.87 -6.84
N ARG A 50 5.50 11.21 -6.58
CA ARG A 50 4.14 11.78 -6.65
C ARG A 50 3.73 12.33 -8.02
N HIS A 51 4.33 11.82 -9.10
CA HIS A 51 3.94 12.12 -10.48
C HIS A 51 3.30 10.89 -11.12
N ALA A 52 2.23 11.12 -11.90
CA ALA A 52 1.57 10.08 -12.68
C ALA A 52 2.38 9.80 -13.95
N HIS A 53 2.93 8.60 -14.05
CA HIS A 53 3.63 8.15 -15.25
C HIS A 53 2.74 7.21 -16.05
N LEU A 54 2.31 7.62 -17.24
CA LEU A 54 1.72 6.71 -18.22
C LEU A 54 2.82 5.81 -18.79
N ALA A 55 2.68 4.50 -18.64
CA ALA A 55 3.66 3.53 -19.12
C ALA A 55 3.01 2.22 -19.57
N SER A 56 3.67 1.53 -20.51
CA SER A 56 3.40 0.13 -20.78
C SER A 56 4.14 -0.72 -19.74
N PHE A 57 3.42 -1.56 -19.02
CA PHE A 57 4.00 -2.51 -18.07
C PHE A 57 4.53 -3.71 -18.84
N ARG A 58 5.80 -4.05 -18.66
CA ARG A 58 6.50 -5.07 -19.44
C ARG A 58 7.09 -6.15 -18.56
N ASP A 59 7.07 -7.39 -19.06
CA ASP A 59 7.74 -8.51 -18.41
C ASP A 59 9.25 -8.49 -18.63
N GLU A 60 9.96 -9.49 -18.08
CA GLU A 60 11.42 -9.62 -18.22
C GLU A 60 11.92 -9.78 -19.68
N ASN A 61 11.05 -10.15 -20.61
CA ASN A 61 11.37 -10.30 -22.03
C ASN A 61 11.01 -9.03 -22.84
N GLY A 62 10.48 -8.00 -22.18
CA GLY A 62 10.01 -6.77 -22.82
C GLY A 62 8.61 -6.85 -23.43
N ALA A 63 7.91 -7.98 -23.27
CA ALA A 63 6.54 -8.14 -23.74
C ALA A 63 5.57 -7.29 -22.90
N ALA A 64 4.63 -6.61 -23.55
CA ALA A 64 3.65 -5.79 -22.85
C ALA A 64 2.63 -6.69 -22.13
N VAL A 65 2.51 -6.50 -20.82
CA VAL A 65 1.53 -7.15 -19.94
C VAL A 65 0.26 -6.31 -19.86
N ASP A 66 0.41 -4.99 -19.72
CA ASP A 66 -0.67 -4.02 -19.64
C ASP A 66 -0.16 -2.60 -19.97
N SER A 67 -1.05 -1.61 -19.99
CA SER A 67 -0.73 -0.19 -20.03
C SER A 67 -1.53 0.56 -18.97
N GLY A 68 -0.87 1.43 -18.21
CA GLY A 68 -1.49 2.09 -17.08
C GLY A 68 -0.67 3.24 -16.50
N ILE A 69 -1.04 3.65 -15.30
CA ILE A 69 -0.35 4.71 -14.54
C ILE A 69 0.52 4.08 -13.45
N ALA A 70 1.77 4.53 -13.33
CA ALA A 70 2.61 4.26 -12.18
C ALA A 70 2.74 5.51 -11.30
N LEU A 71 2.60 5.31 -9.98
CA LEU A 71 2.85 6.33 -8.95
C LEU A 71 3.95 5.85 -8.01
N TYR A 72 4.84 6.76 -7.62
CA TYR A 72 5.90 6.48 -6.64
C TYR A 72 5.78 7.42 -5.45
N PHE A 73 5.83 6.86 -4.24
CA PHE A 73 5.81 7.56 -2.97
C PHE A 73 7.07 7.18 -2.19
N PRO A 74 8.09 8.04 -2.15
CA PRO A 74 9.29 7.77 -1.36
C PRO A 74 8.98 7.77 0.14
N GLY A 75 9.62 6.88 0.89
CA GLY A 75 9.66 6.95 2.35
C GLY A 75 10.33 8.24 2.83
N PRO A 76 9.99 8.78 4.01
CA PRO A 76 8.95 8.33 4.94
C PRO A 76 7.54 8.85 4.59
N ASN A 77 7.39 9.51 3.44
CA ASN A 77 6.16 10.21 3.04
C ASN A 77 5.27 9.32 2.17
N SER A 78 4.98 8.11 2.65
CA SER A 78 4.13 7.10 2.04
C SER A 78 3.19 6.49 3.09
N PHE A 79 2.27 5.62 2.66
CA PHE A 79 1.34 4.94 3.56
C PHE A 79 2.05 4.06 4.60
N THR A 80 3.00 3.25 4.16
CA THR A 80 3.74 2.34 5.04
C THR A 80 4.92 3.02 5.74
N GLY A 81 5.33 4.22 5.32
CA GLY A 81 6.58 4.85 5.74
C GLY A 81 7.81 4.36 4.96
N GLU A 82 7.67 3.34 4.12
CA GLU A 82 8.72 2.85 3.21
C GLU A 82 8.57 3.47 1.82
N ASP A 83 9.47 3.16 0.90
CA ASP A 83 9.21 3.39 -0.52
C ASP A 83 7.99 2.57 -0.98
N VAL A 84 7.04 3.23 -1.64
CA VAL A 84 5.82 2.61 -2.18
C VAL A 84 5.68 2.93 -3.66
N VAL A 85 5.37 1.92 -4.47
CA VAL A 85 4.95 2.08 -5.86
C VAL A 85 3.55 1.52 -6.04
N GLU A 86 2.70 2.23 -6.77
CA GLU A 86 1.39 1.76 -7.21
C GLU A 86 1.38 1.64 -8.73
N LEU A 87 1.03 0.45 -9.23
CA LEU A 87 0.79 0.17 -10.63
C LEU A 87 -0.72 0.10 -10.84
N GLN A 88 -1.28 1.11 -11.50
CA GLN A 88 -2.70 1.25 -11.78
C GLN A 88 -2.96 0.84 -13.22
N GLY A 89 -3.36 -0.42 -13.41
CA GLY A 89 -3.66 -1.03 -14.70
C GLY A 89 -5.16 -1.29 -14.89
N HIS A 90 -5.51 -2.04 -15.92
CA HIS A 90 -6.90 -2.46 -16.14
C HIS A 90 -7.34 -3.44 -15.06
N GLY A 91 -8.55 -3.25 -14.53
CA GLY A 91 -9.09 -4.01 -13.38
C GLY A 91 -9.56 -5.42 -13.68
N GLY A 92 -8.89 -6.12 -14.62
CA GLY A 92 -9.15 -7.53 -14.92
C GLY A 92 -8.35 -8.43 -13.97
N PRO A 93 -8.96 -9.44 -13.30
CA PRO A 93 -8.26 -10.30 -12.34
C PRO A 93 -6.99 -10.95 -12.89
N VAL A 94 -7.02 -11.39 -14.17
CA VAL A 94 -5.86 -11.99 -14.84
C VAL A 94 -4.72 -10.99 -15.02
N VAL A 95 -5.04 -9.75 -15.39
CA VAL A 95 -4.04 -8.69 -15.61
C VAL A 95 -3.36 -8.30 -14.31
N LEU A 96 -4.15 -8.11 -13.24
CA LEU A 96 -3.62 -7.79 -11.91
C LEU A 96 -2.75 -8.91 -11.33
N ASP A 97 -3.14 -10.17 -11.55
CA ASP A 97 -2.34 -11.32 -11.12
C ASP A 97 -1.03 -11.44 -11.91
N LEU A 98 -1.04 -11.15 -13.23
CA LEU A 98 0.19 -11.08 -14.01
C LEU A 98 1.15 -9.99 -13.50
N LEU A 99 0.64 -8.78 -13.21
CA LEU A 99 1.44 -7.69 -12.65
C LEU A 99 1.98 -8.03 -11.25
N LEU A 100 1.17 -8.65 -10.40
CA LEU A 100 1.61 -9.10 -9.08
C LEU A 100 2.72 -10.15 -9.19
N ARG A 101 2.54 -11.16 -10.06
CA ARG A 101 3.56 -12.19 -10.32
C ARG A 101 4.86 -11.59 -10.87
N LEU A 102 4.76 -10.58 -11.74
CA LEU A 102 5.91 -9.85 -12.25
C LEU A 102 6.67 -9.11 -11.14
N ALA A 103 5.96 -8.39 -10.27
CA ALA A 103 6.58 -7.75 -9.10
C ALA A 103 7.29 -8.78 -8.20
N CYS A 104 6.68 -9.95 -8.01
CA CYS A 104 7.27 -11.04 -7.24
C CYS A 104 8.53 -11.64 -7.91
N LYS A 105 8.52 -11.83 -9.24
CA LYS A 105 9.71 -12.28 -9.99
C LYS A 105 10.86 -11.30 -9.88
N LEU A 106 10.56 -10.01 -9.89
CA LEU A 106 11.54 -8.95 -9.66
C LEU A 106 11.98 -8.87 -8.19
N GLY A 107 11.43 -9.73 -7.32
CA GLY A 107 11.88 -10.11 -5.99
C GLY A 107 11.05 -9.55 -4.83
N ALA A 108 9.85 -9.00 -5.11
CA ALA A 108 8.89 -8.78 -4.05
C ALA A 108 8.34 -10.12 -3.53
N ARG A 109 7.79 -10.15 -2.32
CA ARG A 109 6.97 -11.25 -1.80
C ARG A 109 5.51 -10.83 -1.80
N GLN A 110 4.57 -11.76 -1.93
CA GLN A 110 3.16 -11.43 -1.68
C GLN A 110 2.95 -10.97 -0.23
N ALA A 111 2.28 -9.84 -0.05
CA ALA A 111 1.94 -9.33 1.28
C ALA A 111 0.97 -10.27 2.02
N ARG A 112 1.11 -10.36 3.34
CA ARG A 112 0.11 -10.99 4.22
C ARG A 112 -1.09 -10.06 4.40
N ALA A 113 -2.20 -10.61 4.89
CA ALA A 113 -3.37 -9.81 5.25
C ALA A 113 -2.99 -8.73 6.28
N GLY A 114 -3.38 -7.48 5.99
CA GLY A 114 -3.10 -6.33 6.85
C GLY A 114 -1.63 -5.87 6.88
N GLU A 115 -0.70 -6.49 6.14
CA GLU A 115 0.74 -6.23 6.29
C GLU A 115 1.12 -4.78 5.98
N PHE A 116 0.46 -4.12 5.02
CA PHE A 116 0.71 -2.69 4.73
C PHE A 116 0.34 -1.78 5.92
N SER A 117 -0.83 -1.98 6.53
CA SER A 117 -1.24 -1.20 7.72
C SER A 117 -0.39 -1.55 8.94
N HIS A 118 0.02 -2.82 9.07
CA HIS A 118 0.95 -3.23 10.13
C HIS A 118 2.32 -2.53 9.99
N ARG A 119 2.87 -2.43 8.77
CA ARG A 119 4.10 -1.66 8.51
C ARG A 119 3.91 -0.18 8.77
N ALA A 120 2.77 0.40 8.40
CA ALA A 120 2.44 1.79 8.71
C ALA A 120 2.45 2.04 10.23
N TYR A 121 1.89 1.13 11.02
CA TYR A 121 1.93 1.18 12.48
C TYR A 121 3.37 1.08 13.02
N LEU A 122 4.16 0.10 12.56
CA LEU A 122 5.54 -0.08 13.02
C LEU A 122 6.48 1.07 12.62
N ASN A 123 6.15 1.82 11.57
CA ASN A 123 6.90 2.98 11.10
C ASN A 123 6.30 4.31 11.60
N ASP A 124 5.52 4.27 12.68
CA ASP A 124 4.93 5.44 13.35
C ASP A 124 4.11 6.35 12.41
N LYS A 125 3.53 5.77 11.35
CA LYS A 125 2.66 6.51 10.41
C LYS A 125 1.25 6.66 10.94
N ILE A 126 0.81 5.67 11.71
CA ILE A 126 -0.50 5.57 12.33
C ILE A 126 -0.34 4.87 13.69
N ASP A 127 -1.20 5.18 14.65
CA ASP A 127 -1.33 4.38 15.86
C ASP A 127 -2.23 3.15 15.65
N LEU A 128 -2.37 2.31 16.69
CA LEU A 128 -3.16 1.09 16.61
C LEU A 128 -4.65 1.37 16.39
N ALA A 129 -5.21 2.39 17.03
CA ALA A 129 -6.61 2.76 16.87
C ALA A 129 -6.91 3.27 15.45
N GLN A 130 -5.97 4.01 14.86
CA GLN A 130 -6.03 4.43 13.47
C GLN A 130 -5.91 3.23 12.52
N ALA A 131 -5.06 2.25 12.81
CA ALA A 131 -4.95 1.02 12.02
C ALA A 131 -6.26 0.20 12.02
N GLU A 132 -6.91 0.08 13.18
CA GLU A 132 -8.23 -0.54 13.32
C GLU A 132 -9.30 0.26 12.56
N ALA A 133 -9.27 1.59 12.64
CA ALA A 133 -10.21 2.46 11.96
C ALA A 133 -10.16 2.32 10.41
N ILE A 134 -9.01 1.93 9.83
CA ILE A 134 -8.94 1.61 8.40
C ILE A 134 -9.84 0.41 8.06
N ALA A 135 -9.77 -0.65 8.86
CA ALA A 135 -10.60 -1.84 8.65
C ALA A 135 -12.08 -1.52 8.86
N ASP A 136 -12.41 -0.73 9.88
CA ASP A 136 -13.79 -0.30 10.14
C ASP A 136 -14.36 0.55 9.00
N LEU A 137 -13.55 1.46 8.44
CA LEU A 137 -13.96 2.29 7.32
C LEU A 137 -14.25 1.45 6.08
N ILE A 138 -13.36 0.50 5.74
CA ILE A 138 -13.52 -0.41 4.60
C ILE A 138 -14.78 -1.28 4.74
N ASN A 139 -15.08 -1.75 5.95
CA ASN A 139 -16.21 -2.65 6.22
C ASN A 139 -17.50 -1.91 6.59
N SER A 140 -17.50 -0.57 6.59
CA SER A 140 -18.63 0.23 7.05
C SER A 140 -19.89 -0.04 6.21
N ALA A 141 -20.99 -0.39 6.88
CA ALA A 141 -22.27 -0.67 6.24
C ALA A 141 -23.26 0.50 6.32
N THR A 142 -22.93 1.55 7.09
CA THR A 142 -23.75 2.76 7.25
C THR A 142 -22.88 4.01 7.12
N GLU A 143 -23.48 5.09 6.64
CA GLU A 143 -22.82 6.40 6.53
C GLU A 143 -22.24 6.87 7.87
N GLN A 144 -23.01 6.72 8.96
CA GLN A 144 -22.56 7.13 10.28
C GLN A 144 -21.33 6.31 10.75
N ALA A 145 -21.29 5.01 10.46
CA ALA A 145 -20.13 4.18 10.77
C ALA A 145 -18.89 4.63 9.97
N ALA A 146 -19.06 4.94 8.68
CA ALA A 146 -17.98 5.45 7.83
C ALA A 146 -17.42 6.79 8.33
N ILE A 147 -18.30 7.72 8.71
CA ILE A 147 -17.92 9.03 9.26
C ILE A 147 -17.16 8.85 10.58
N ASN A 148 -17.65 7.98 11.47
CA ASN A 148 -17.01 7.72 12.76
C ASN A 148 -15.62 7.09 12.58
N ALA A 149 -15.49 6.08 11.70
CA ALA A 149 -14.20 5.46 11.39
C ALA A 149 -13.23 6.48 10.77
N THR A 150 -13.71 7.37 9.91
CA THR A 150 -12.90 8.47 9.35
C THR A 150 -12.35 9.39 10.43
N ARG A 151 -13.15 9.77 11.44
CA ARG A 151 -12.70 10.60 12.56
C ARG A 151 -11.63 9.92 13.41
N SER A 152 -11.80 8.62 13.69
CA SER A 152 -10.79 7.81 14.37
C SER A 152 -9.50 7.74 13.55
N LEU A 153 -9.60 7.51 12.24
CA LEU A 153 -8.46 7.50 11.31
C LEU A 153 -7.70 8.84 11.29
N GLN A 154 -8.40 9.96 11.45
CA GLN A 154 -7.81 11.30 11.57
C GLN A 154 -7.21 11.59 12.97
N GLY A 155 -7.15 10.59 13.85
CA GLY A 155 -6.57 10.68 15.19
C GLY A 155 -7.45 11.42 16.21
N GLU A 156 -8.72 11.66 15.92
CA GLU A 156 -9.62 12.33 16.89
C GLU A 156 -9.80 11.50 18.16
N PHE A 157 -10.00 10.18 18.01
CA PHE A 157 -10.13 9.28 19.14
C PHE A 157 -8.86 9.26 20.00
N SER A 158 -7.70 9.07 19.36
CA SER A 158 -6.40 9.02 20.04
C SER A 158 -6.12 10.30 20.84
N ARG A 159 -6.36 11.48 20.26
CA ARG A 159 -6.22 12.76 20.96
C ARG A 159 -7.09 12.86 22.22
N LYS A 160 -8.33 12.36 22.17
CA LYS A 160 -9.21 12.35 23.35
C LYS A 160 -8.68 11.43 24.44
N ILE A 161 -8.21 10.24 24.07
CA ILE A 161 -7.62 9.30 25.03
C ILE A 161 -6.36 9.88 25.67
N THR A 162 -5.45 10.46 24.88
CA THR A 162 -4.24 11.12 25.40
C THR A 162 -4.60 12.24 26.38
N ALA A 163 -5.55 13.11 26.03
CA ALA A 163 -5.99 14.18 26.93
C ALA A 163 -6.59 13.67 28.25
N LEU A 164 -7.31 12.53 28.22
CA LEU A 164 -7.80 11.90 29.44
C LEU A 164 -6.65 11.34 30.29
N ILE A 165 -5.68 10.67 29.67
CA ILE A 165 -4.50 10.14 30.36
C ILE A 165 -3.74 11.28 31.03
N ASP A 166 -3.47 12.37 30.30
CA ASP A 166 -2.78 13.56 30.83
C ASP A 166 -3.53 14.23 32.00
N SER A 167 -4.84 14.00 32.15
CA SER A 167 -5.63 14.56 33.25
C SER A 167 -5.58 13.74 34.55
N VAL A 168 -5.13 12.48 34.48
CA VAL A 168 -5.03 11.55 35.61
C VAL A 168 -3.59 11.20 35.98
N THR A 169 -2.62 11.77 35.27
CA THR A 169 -1.17 11.64 35.52
C THR A 169 -0.58 13.00 35.86
#